data_AF-A0A7S1MXT3-F1
#
_entry.id   AF-A0A7S1MXT3-F1
#
_cell.length_a   1.000
_cell.length_b   1.000
_cell.length_c   1.000
_cell.angle_alpha   90.00
_cell.angle_beta   90.00
_cell.angle_gamma   90.00
#
_symmetry.space_group_name_H-M   'P 1'
#
loop_
_entity.id
_entity.type
_entity.pdbx_description
1 polymer ?
#
loop_
_entity_poly.entity_id
_entity_poly.type
_entity_poly.pdbx_seq_one_letter_code
_entity_poly.pdbx_strand_id
1 'polypeptide(L)'
;DKRVMRSESGVSGLPPLPKKSQWRLSLYSADWHLTRVPDVGALSEVGSNKVADVKFASRYDFEKYITPVPRHNYAWRIAGEVLISHPGTYQWCLVSSDGSRLFVDGMLT
;
A
#
# COMPACT_ATOMS: atom_id res chain seq x y z
N ASP A 1 -16.55 4.77 -12.64
CA ASP A 1 -15.50 3.88 -13.17
C ASP A 1 -15.19 4.24 -14.61
N LYS A 2 -14.09 4.95 -14.88
CA LYS A 2 -13.64 5.20 -16.26
C LYS A 2 -12.53 4.21 -16.57
N ARG A 3 -12.92 3.02 -17.04
CA ARG A 3 -11.99 2.04 -17.62
C ARG A 3 -11.51 2.64 -18.95
N VAL A 4 -10.24 3.05 -19.03
CA VAL A 4 -9.63 3.50 -20.28
C VAL A 4 -9.48 2.26 -21.16
N MET A 5 -10.46 2.02 -22.04
CA MET A 5 -10.38 1.03 -23.11
C MET A 5 -9.54 1.66 -24.23
N ARG A 6 -8.30 1.20 -24.44
CA ARG A 6 -7.54 1.53 -25.65
C ARG A 6 -7.58 0.31 -26.57
N SER A 7 -7.94 0.51 -27.84
CA SER A 7 -7.76 -0.53 -28.84
C SER A 7 -6.26 -0.66 -29.12
N GLU A 8 -5.76 -1.89 -29.13
CA GLU A 8 -4.33 -2.20 -29.38
C GLU A 8 -3.88 -1.83 -30.80
N SER A 9 -4.81 -1.39 -31.66
CA SER A 9 -4.59 -0.99 -33.05
C SER A 9 -4.28 0.51 -33.25
N GLY A 10 -4.32 1.33 -32.20
CA GLY A 10 -4.09 2.79 -32.28
C GLY A 10 -2.83 3.30 -31.57
N VAL A 11 -1.84 2.43 -31.32
CA VAL A 11 -0.73 2.69 -30.37
C VAL A 11 0.52 3.29 -31.02
N SER A 12 0.55 3.53 -32.34
CA SER A 12 1.73 4.16 -32.95
C SER A 12 1.83 5.63 -32.54
N GLY A 13 2.97 6.01 -31.95
CA GLY A 13 3.26 7.41 -31.56
C GLY A 13 2.77 7.86 -30.18
N LEU A 14 2.14 6.99 -29.37
CA LEU A 14 1.79 7.36 -27.99
C LEU A 14 2.99 7.15 -27.04
N PRO A 15 3.14 8.01 -26.01
CA PRO A 15 4.10 7.76 -24.94
C PRO A 15 3.83 6.40 -24.28
N PRO A 16 4.89 5.66 -23.89
CA PRO A 16 4.73 4.42 -23.15
C PRO A 16 3.98 4.69 -21.84
N LEU A 17 3.19 3.71 -21.39
CA LEU A 17 2.56 3.80 -20.08
C LEU A 17 3.62 3.98 -19.00
N PRO A 18 3.37 4.80 -17.96
CA PRO A 18 4.26 4.89 -16.82
C PRO A 18 4.51 3.49 -16.25
N LYS A 19 5.75 3.26 -15.79
CA LYS A 19 6.06 2.04 -15.03
C LYS A 19 5.15 2.00 -13.81
N LYS A 20 4.66 0.81 -13.45
CA LYS A 20 3.88 0.62 -12.23
C LYS A 20 4.73 1.03 -11.02
N SER A 21 4.09 1.62 -10.01
CA SER A 21 4.74 1.91 -8.73
C SER A 21 5.33 0.65 -8.11
N GLN A 22 6.31 0.82 -7.24
CA GLN A 22 7.04 -0.27 -6.59
C GLN A 22 7.04 -0.07 -5.07
N TRP A 23 5.85 -0.02 -4.49
CA TRP A 23 5.66 0.16 -3.05
C TRP A 23 6.13 -1.06 -2.29
N ARG A 24 6.89 -0.88 -1.21
CA ARG A 24 7.27 -1.98 -0.31
C ARG A 24 6.15 -2.23 0.68
N LEU A 25 5.50 -3.37 0.54
CA LEU A 25 4.59 -3.95 1.54
C LEU A 25 5.39 -4.80 2.51
N SER A 26 5.26 -4.55 3.82
CA SER A 26 5.71 -5.43 4.90
C SER A 26 4.52 -5.81 5.76
N LEU A 27 4.41 -7.09 6.10
CA LEU A 27 3.35 -7.66 6.94
C LEU A 27 3.95 -8.11 8.27
N TYR A 28 3.25 -7.82 9.36
CA TYR A 28 3.72 -8.08 10.72
C TYR A 28 2.65 -8.82 11.53
N SER A 29 3.08 -9.58 12.53
CA SER A 29 2.22 -10.27 13.49
C SER A 29 2.56 -9.89 14.94
N ALA A 30 1.57 -10.04 15.81
CA ALA A 30 1.71 -9.98 17.26
C ALA A 30 1.10 -11.25 17.89
N ASP A 31 1.68 -11.71 18.98
CA ASP A 31 1.13 -12.74 19.87
C ASP A 31 0.19 -12.15 20.95
N TRP A 32 0.10 -10.82 21.04
CA TRP A 32 -0.90 -10.11 21.86
C TRP A 32 -1.99 -9.44 21.02
N HIS A 33 -3.07 -9.04 21.71
CA HIS A 33 -4.20 -8.37 21.06
C HIS A 33 -3.87 -6.93 20.68
N LEU A 34 -4.01 -6.61 19.39
CA LEU A 34 -3.84 -5.25 18.88
C LEU A 34 -5.14 -4.45 19.06
N THR A 35 -5.13 -3.49 19.98
CA THR A 35 -6.28 -2.61 20.26
C THR A 35 -6.11 -1.19 19.69
N ARG A 36 -4.92 -0.88 19.17
CA ARG A 36 -4.54 0.42 18.59
C ARG A 36 -3.54 0.18 17.46
N VAL A 37 -3.34 1.17 16.58
CA VAL A 37 -2.27 1.13 15.58
C VAL A 37 -0.92 1.00 16.28
N PRO A 38 -0.21 -0.14 16.13
CA PRO A 38 1.04 -0.40 16.85
C PRO A 38 2.22 0.34 16.19
N ASP A 39 3.32 0.44 16.93
CA ASP A 39 4.64 0.60 16.31
C ASP A 39 5.05 -0.76 15.72
N VAL A 40 5.32 -0.80 14.42
CA VAL A 40 5.75 -2.04 13.74
C VAL A 40 7.11 -2.54 14.23
N GLY A 41 7.94 -1.68 14.85
CA GLY A 41 9.20 -2.09 15.47
C GLY A 41 9.03 -3.00 16.69
N ALA A 42 7.83 -3.04 17.27
CA ALA A 42 7.48 -3.95 18.36
C ALA A 42 6.86 -5.28 17.86
N LEU A 43 6.75 -5.49 16.55
CA LEU A 43 6.07 -6.65 15.96
C LEU A 43 7.06 -7.62 15.29
N SER A 44 6.63 -8.86 15.07
CA SER A 44 7.39 -9.83 14.27
C SER A 44 7.07 -9.65 12.78
N GLU A 45 8.07 -9.42 11.93
CA GLU A 45 7.84 -9.39 10.48
C GLU A 45 7.54 -10.80 9.96
N VAL A 46 6.42 -10.94 9.27
CA VAL A 46 5.99 -12.16 8.58
C VAL A 46 6.65 -12.26 7.20
N GLY A 47 6.76 -11.12 6.52
CA GLY A 47 7.41 -11.02 5.22
C GLY A 47 7.18 -9.68 4.54
N SER A 48 7.81 -9.50 3.38
CA SER A 48 7.66 -8.30 2.56
C SER A 48 7.65 -8.61 1.07
N ASN A 49 7.03 -7.73 0.29
CA ASN A 49 6.98 -7.81 -1.18
C ASN A 49 6.79 -6.41 -1.82
N LYS A 50 6.89 -6.32 -3.15
CA LYS A 50 6.58 -5.11 -3.91
C LYS A 50 5.16 -5.16 -4.47
N VAL A 51 4.43 -4.05 -4.34
CA VAL A 51 3.06 -3.91 -4.84
C VAL A 51 2.92 -2.67 -5.71
N ALA A 52 2.07 -2.76 -6.72
CA ALA A 52 1.80 -1.65 -7.63
C ALA A 52 0.84 -0.61 -7.06
N ASP A 53 -0.08 -1.05 -6.21
CA ASP A 53 -1.19 -0.25 -5.71
C ASP A 53 -1.34 -0.39 -4.19
N VAL A 54 -1.72 0.71 -3.53
CA VAL A 54 -2.05 0.76 -2.11
C VAL A 54 -3.55 0.59 -1.94
N LYS A 55 -4.04 -0.63 -2.13
CA LYS A 55 -5.47 -0.96 -2.05
C LYS A 55 -5.67 -2.40 -1.57
N PHE A 56 -5.89 -2.56 -0.27
CA PHE A 56 -6.10 -3.84 0.38
C PHE A 56 -7.41 -3.78 1.15
N ALA A 57 -8.42 -4.51 0.70
CA ALA A 57 -9.75 -4.50 1.31
C ALA A 57 -9.93 -5.65 2.30
N SER A 58 -9.13 -6.72 2.16
CA SER A 58 -9.22 -7.89 3.02
C SER A 58 -7.87 -8.59 3.19
N ARG A 59 -7.81 -9.48 4.18
CA ARG A 59 -6.69 -10.40 4.42
C ARG A 59 -6.24 -11.14 3.14
N TYR A 60 -7.20 -11.52 2.29
CA TYR A 60 -6.94 -12.27 1.05
C TYR A 60 -6.20 -11.45 -0.02
N ASP A 61 -6.26 -10.13 0.04
CA ASP A 61 -5.48 -9.29 -0.88
C ASP A 61 -3.98 -9.38 -0.59
N PHE A 62 -3.61 -9.59 0.69
CA PHE A 62 -2.21 -9.77 1.09
C PHE A 62 -1.67 -11.15 0.70
N GLU A 63 -2.51 -12.19 0.71
CA GLU A 63 -2.10 -13.57 0.36
C GLU A 63 -1.55 -13.70 -1.07
N LYS A 64 -1.91 -12.77 -1.95
CA LYS A 64 -1.35 -12.68 -3.33
C LYS A 64 0.14 -12.34 -3.34
N TYR A 65 0.67 -11.80 -2.25
CA TYR A 65 2.03 -11.26 -2.16
C TYR A 65 2.85 -11.90 -1.03
N ILE A 66 2.22 -12.24 0.09
CA ILE A 66 2.88 -12.76 1.29
C ILE A 66 2.03 -13.91 1.81
N THR A 67 2.62 -15.08 1.99
CA THR A 67 1.94 -16.26 2.55
C THR A 67 2.84 -16.96 3.57
N PRO A 68 2.31 -17.39 4.73
CA PRO A 68 0.93 -17.24 5.19
C PRO A 68 0.61 -15.82 5.72
N VAL A 69 -0.65 -15.40 5.65
CA VAL A 69 -1.15 -14.17 6.30
C VAL A 69 -1.82 -14.52 7.63
N PRO A 70 -1.40 -13.94 8.77
CA PRO A 70 -2.04 -14.20 10.06
C PRO A 70 -3.53 -13.89 10.03
N ARG A 71 -4.33 -14.68 10.76
CA ARG A 71 -5.79 -14.48 10.82
C ARG A 71 -6.20 -13.29 11.69
N HIS A 72 -5.42 -13.02 12.73
CA HIS A 72 -5.68 -11.99 13.75
C HIS A 72 -4.37 -11.31 14.14
N ASN A 73 -4.47 -10.17 14.81
CA ASN A 73 -3.34 -9.45 15.41
C ASN A 73 -2.19 -9.24 14.42
N TYR A 74 -2.52 -8.72 13.24
CA TYR A 74 -1.54 -8.36 12.22
C TYR A 74 -1.62 -6.87 11.90
N ALA A 75 -0.50 -6.33 11.47
CA ALA A 75 -0.40 -4.97 10.94
C ALA A 75 0.40 -5.02 9.65
N TRP A 76 0.26 -3.99 8.83
CA TRP A 76 1.01 -3.88 7.59
C TRP A 76 1.52 -2.46 7.42
N ARG A 77 2.69 -2.34 6.82
CA ARG A 77 3.32 -1.08 6.44
C ARG A 77 3.52 -1.06 4.94
N ILE A 78 3.11 0.03 4.31
CA ILE A 78 3.49 0.32 2.94
C ILE A 78 4.39 1.55 2.93
N ALA A 79 5.55 1.42 2.29
CA ALA A 79 6.55 2.47 2.16
C ALA A 79 6.96 2.67 0.71
N GLY A 80 7.22 3.91 0.33
CA GLY A 80 7.67 4.29 -1.01
C GLY A 80 7.73 5.79 -1.16
N GLU A 81 7.89 6.24 -2.39
CA GLU A 81 8.00 7.65 -2.76
C GLU A 81 6.89 8.03 -3.73
N VAL A 82 6.39 9.26 -3.60
CA VAL A 82 5.44 9.84 -4.54
C VAL A 82 6.10 10.99 -5.27
N LEU A 83 6.13 10.92 -6.60
CA LEU A 83 6.58 12.02 -7.43
C LEU A 83 5.48 13.08 -7.54
N ILE A 84 5.70 14.25 -6.93
CA ILE A 84 4.87 15.43 -7.09
C ILE A 84 5.42 16.25 -8.27
N SER A 85 4.76 16.18 -9.43
CA SER A 85 5.22 16.85 -10.65
C SER A 85 4.80 18.32 -10.75
N HIS A 86 3.86 18.76 -9.92
CA HIS A 86 3.34 20.12 -9.92
C HIS A 86 3.27 20.64 -8.49
N PRO A 87 3.74 21.88 -8.22
CA PRO A 87 3.63 22.46 -6.90
C PRO A 87 2.17 22.70 -6.53
N GLY A 88 1.80 22.45 -5.28
CA GLY A 88 0.45 22.68 -4.77
C GLY A 88 0.20 22.09 -3.38
N THR A 89 -1.00 22.33 -2.86
CA THR A 89 -1.48 21.70 -1.62
C THR A 89 -2.18 20.40 -1.95
N TYR A 90 -1.80 19.33 -1.27
CA TYR A 90 -2.36 17.99 -1.45
C TYR A 90 -3.09 17.54 -0.20
N GLN A 91 -4.22 16.86 -0.41
CA GLN A 91 -4.93 16.16 0.65
C GLN A 91 -4.73 14.66 0.47
N TRP A 92 -4.35 13.99 1.55
CA TRP A 92 -4.20 12.55 1.60
C TRP A 92 -5.38 11.93 2.35
N CYS A 93 -5.87 10.79 1.85
CA CYS A 93 -7.00 10.09 2.44
C CYS A 93 -6.63 8.64 2.73
N LEU A 94 -7.04 8.17 3.90
CA LEU A 94 -6.94 6.77 4.31
C LEU A 94 -8.33 6.24 4.66
N VAL A 95 -8.54 4.97 4.35
CA VAL A 95 -9.74 4.22 4.77
C VAL A 95 -9.25 2.92 5.39
N SER A 96 -9.65 2.66 6.63
CA SER A 96 -9.24 1.49 7.39
C SER A 96 -10.34 1.05 8.36
N SER A 97 -10.44 -0.26 8.62
CA SER A 97 -11.31 -0.80 9.66
C SER A 97 -10.75 -0.54 11.07
N ASP A 98 -9.51 -0.98 11.32
CA ASP A 98 -8.97 -1.06 12.69
C ASP A 98 -8.04 0.12 13.04
N GLY A 99 -7.69 0.92 12.03
CA GLY A 99 -6.87 2.11 12.16
C GLY A 99 -5.74 2.18 11.13
N SER A 100 -5.28 3.39 10.86
CA SER A 100 -4.18 3.66 9.96
C SER A 100 -3.46 4.96 10.38
N ARG A 101 -2.21 5.09 9.98
CA ARG A 101 -1.42 6.31 10.11
C ARG A 101 -0.71 6.55 8.78
N LEU A 102 -0.66 7.82 8.36
CA LEU A 102 0.11 8.24 7.20
C LEU A 102 1.25 9.13 7.67
N PHE A 103 2.44 8.88 7.13
CA PHE A 103 3.59 9.72 7.33
C PHE A 103 4.04 10.24 5.96
N VAL A 104 4.19 11.56 5.85
CA VAL A 104 4.75 12.22 4.67
C VAL A 104 6.05 12.89 5.12
N ASP A 105 7.16 12.55 4.47
CA ASP A 105 8.51 13.03 4.83
C ASP A 105 8.86 12.83 6.32
N GLY A 106 8.37 11.74 6.91
CA GLY A 106 8.57 11.39 8.31
C GLY A 106 7.63 12.10 9.30
N MET A 107 6.81 13.04 8.84
CA MET A 107 5.83 13.75 9.67
C MET A 107 4.48 13.05 9.63
N LEU A 108 3.87 12.87 10.81
CA LEU A 108 2.47 12.41 10.90
C LEU A 108 1.55 13.49 10.33
N THR A 109 0.72 13.13 9.36
CA THR A 109 -0.26 14.03 8.72
C THR A 109 -1.67 13.83 9.24
#